data_AF-A0A7S2JSR6-F1
#
_entry.id   AF-A0A7S2JSR6-F1
#
_cell.length_a   1.000
_cell.length_b   1.000
_cell.length_c   1.000
_cell.angle_alpha   90.00
_cell.angle_beta   90.00
_cell.angle_gamma   90.00
#
_symmetry.space_group_name_H-M   'P 1'
#
loop_
_entity.id
_entity.type
_entity.pdbx_description
1 polymer ?
#
loop_
_entity_poly.entity_id
_entity_poly.type
_entity_poly.pdbx_seq_one_letter_code
_entity_poly.pdbx_strand_id
1 'polypeptide(L)'
;ELYLLHEELRLQPAGEDSGLIWTAGDSSLDNKYWFTDSREAVPGAYANLLHPARSKCDVTYWLNYLIHRRIQRARSMNADTLLVNGAINTAVEATTLNERRGGFSLLDQDLFLRDNLRSNDILIVSIGGNDIALSPTPCTIASMIGLVCCVPQRFIENGFSCWSC
;
A
#
# COMPACT_ATOMS: atom_id res chain seq x y z
N GLU A 1 -13.88 6.77 8.85
CA GLU A 1 -12.53 7.21 9.24
C GLU A 1 -11.69 7.66 8.06
N LEU A 2 -11.53 6.86 6.99
CA LEU A 2 -10.76 7.23 5.79
C LEU A 2 -11.20 8.57 5.15
N TYR A 3 -12.51 8.84 5.08
CA TYR A 3 -13.03 10.12 4.58
C TYR A 3 -12.53 11.32 5.40
N LEU A 4 -12.59 11.24 6.72
CA LEU A 4 -12.13 12.32 7.60
C LEU A 4 -10.62 12.54 7.48
N LEU A 5 -9.85 11.46 7.37
CA LEU A 5 -8.41 11.54 7.11
C LEU A 5 -8.08 12.19 5.77
N HIS A 6 -8.78 11.79 4.71
CA HIS A 6 -8.58 12.37 3.39
C HIS A 6 -8.85 13.88 3.43
N GLU A 7 -9.98 14.31 3.99
CA GLU A 7 -10.30 15.74 4.13
C GLU A 7 -9.24 16.47 4.94
N GLU A 8 -8.82 15.94 6.09
CA GLU A 8 -7.78 16.55 6.94
C GLU A 8 -6.43 16.71 6.20
N LEU A 9 -6.03 15.71 5.42
CA LEU A 9 -4.78 15.75 4.65
C LEU A 9 -4.86 16.69 3.44
N ARG A 10 -6.06 16.87 2.87
CA ARG A 10 -6.30 17.80 1.75
C ARG A 10 -6.42 19.25 2.18
N LEU A 11 -6.90 19.50 3.40
CA LEU A 11 -7.05 20.84 3.96
C LEU A 11 -5.74 21.40 4.55
N GLN A 12 -4.68 20.61 4.60
CA GLN A 12 -3.40 21.07 5.12
C GLN A 12 -2.77 22.14 4.22
N PRO A 13 -2.07 23.12 4.81
CA PRO A 13 -1.58 24.33 4.12
C PRO A 13 -0.37 24.09 3.20
N ALA A 14 -0.17 22.87 2.73
CA ALA A 14 0.74 22.62 1.63
C ALA A 14 -0.05 22.87 0.34
N GLY A 15 0.49 23.70 -0.55
CA GLY A 15 -0.26 24.41 -1.60
C GLY A 15 -1.21 23.55 -2.43
N GLU A 16 -2.09 24.21 -3.19
CA GLU A 16 -3.16 23.60 -3.99
C GLU A 16 -2.72 22.43 -4.89
N ASP A 17 -1.43 22.43 -5.31
CA ASP A 17 -0.81 21.40 -6.13
C ASP A 17 -0.25 20.18 -5.36
N SER A 18 -0.38 20.16 -4.04
CA SER A 18 0.19 19.09 -3.20
C SER A 18 -0.62 17.80 -3.29
N GLY A 19 0.09 16.71 -3.56
CA GLY A 19 -0.49 15.38 -3.71
C GLY A 19 -0.59 14.59 -2.41
N LEU A 20 -1.22 13.42 -2.50
CA LEU A 20 -1.20 12.38 -1.48
C LEU A 20 -0.52 11.12 -2.01
N ILE A 21 0.11 10.36 -1.11
CA ILE A 21 0.53 9.00 -1.41
C ILE A 21 -0.58 8.04 -0.99
N TRP A 22 -0.96 7.14 -1.87
CA TRP A 22 -1.93 6.08 -1.59
C TRP A 22 -1.25 4.74 -1.65
N THR A 23 -1.47 3.88 -0.66
CA THR A 23 -1.01 2.48 -0.73
C THR A 23 -2.19 1.55 -1.00
N ALA A 24 -2.03 0.64 -1.94
CA ALA A 24 -3.05 -0.34 -2.34
C ALA A 24 -2.43 -1.73 -2.54
N GLY A 25 -3.28 -2.76 -2.62
CA GLY A 25 -2.86 -4.16 -2.71
C GLY A 25 -3.00 -4.86 -1.36
N ASP A 26 -1.98 -5.64 -1.01
CA ASP A 26 -2.07 -6.71 -0.03
C ASP A 26 -1.39 -6.44 1.34
N SER A 27 -1.23 -7.51 2.11
CA SER A 27 -0.60 -7.54 3.43
C SER A 27 0.83 -6.98 3.48
N SER A 28 1.52 -6.85 2.34
CA SER A 28 2.86 -6.26 2.31
C SER A 28 2.83 -4.77 2.67
N LEU A 29 1.73 -4.08 2.35
CA LEU A 29 1.50 -2.67 2.71
C LEU A 29 0.52 -2.51 3.87
N ASP A 30 -0.39 -3.47 4.07
CA ASP A 30 -1.25 -3.58 5.25
C ASP A 30 -0.74 -4.65 6.23
N ASN A 31 0.49 -4.47 6.70
CA ASN A 31 1.18 -5.45 7.55
C ASN A 31 0.77 -5.37 9.04
N LYS A 32 -0.37 -4.76 9.33
CA LYS A 32 -0.83 -4.47 10.70
C LYS A 32 -0.96 -5.73 11.54
N TYR A 33 -1.22 -6.89 10.95
CA TYR A 33 -1.25 -8.16 11.69
C TYR A 33 0.14 -8.64 12.13
N TRP A 34 1.14 -8.46 11.27
CA TRP A 34 2.49 -9.00 11.43
C TRP A 34 3.35 -8.20 12.41
N PHE A 35 3.05 -6.91 12.58
CA PHE A 35 3.77 -6.04 13.50
C PHE A 35 2.92 -5.67 14.73
N THR A 36 3.57 -5.76 15.89
CA THR A 36 3.01 -5.36 17.18
C THR A 36 3.46 -3.97 17.61
N ASP A 37 4.48 -3.38 16.96
CA ASP A 37 4.97 -2.06 17.30
C ASP A 37 3.90 -0.99 16.99
N SER A 38 3.56 -0.23 18.01
CA SER A 38 2.66 0.91 17.92
C SER A 38 3.30 2.10 18.59
N ARG A 39 3.23 3.25 17.94
CA ARG A 39 3.80 4.52 18.40
C ARG A 39 2.75 5.60 18.36
N GLU A 40 3.10 6.76 18.90
CA GLU A 40 2.30 7.97 18.70
C GLU A 40 2.10 8.21 17.20
N ALA A 41 0.86 8.51 16.85
CA ALA A 41 0.46 8.80 15.49
C ALA A 41 1.20 10.05 14.99
N VAL A 42 1.56 10.05 13.70
CA VAL A 42 2.36 11.14 13.12
C VAL A 42 1.52 12.44 13.09
N PRO A 43 2.06 13.57 13.60
CA PRO A 43 1.36 14.85 13.57
C PRO A 43 1.08 15.31 12.14
N GLY A 44 -0.13 15.85 11.90
CA GLY A 44 -0.57 16.20 10.55
C GLY A 44 -0.90 14.98 9.68
N ALA A 45 -1.00 13.79 10.24
CA ALA A 45 -1.57 12.64 9.56
C ALA A 45 -2.72 12.07 10.42
N TYR A 46 -2.51 10.90 11.02
CA TYR A 46 -3.54 10.22 11.79
C TYR A 46 -3.72 10.75 13.23
N ALA A 47 -2.83 11.61 13.72
CA ALA A 47 -2.81 12.03 15.12
C ALA A 47 -4.07 12.75 15.60
N ASN A 48 -4.71 13.54 14.72
CA ASN A 48 -5.91 14.30 15.08
C ASN A 48 -7.19 13.43 15.07
N LEU A 49 -7.11 12.21 14.51
CA LEU A 49 -8.26 11.35 14.27
C LEU A 49 -8.27 10.15 15.21
N LEU A 50 -7.10 9.58 15.51
CA LEU A 50 -6.98 8.40 16.35
C LEU A 50 -7.11 8.76 17.83
N HIS A 51 -7.88 7.95 18.58
CA HIS A 51 -8.10 8.11 20.01
C HIS A 51 -7.90 6.75 20.72
N PRO A 52 -6.80 6.53 21.48
CA PRO A 52 -5.68 7.44 21.67
C PRO A 52 -4.91 7.69 20.36
N ALA A 53 -4.17 8.79 20.28
CA ALA A 53 -3.40 9.18 19.09
C ALA A 53 -2.18 8.26 18.86
N ARG A 54 -2.43 6.98 18.60
CA ARG A 54 -1.45 5.93 18.39
C ARG A 54 -1.77 5.16 17.12
N SER A 55 -0.74 4.87 16.34
CA SER A 55 -0.85 4.07 15.12
C SER A 55 0.05 2.84 15.23
N LYS A 56 -0.30 1.77 14.51
CA LYS A 56 0.67 0.71 14.22
C LYS A 56 1.75 1.27 13.30
N CYS A 57 2.98 0.79 13.46
CA CYS A 57 4.13 1.23 12.66
C CYS A 57 4.20 0.47 11.32
N ASP A 58 3.09 0.49 10.58
CA ASP A 58 3.01 -0.09 9.23
C ASP A 58 3.79 0.75 8.20
N VAL A 59 3.82 0.31 6.94
CA VAL A 59 4.51 1.05 5.87
C VAL A 59 3.98 2.48 5.75
N THR A 60 2.67 2.67 5.87
CA THR A 60 2.03 3.98 5.76
C THR A 60 2.40 4.91 6.91
N TYR A 61 2.55 4.39 8.13
CA TYR A 61 3.07 5.13 9.26
C TYR A 61 4.46 5.69 8.97
N TRP A 62 5.37 4.85 8.46
CA TRP A 62 6.73 5.28 8.14
C TRP A 62 6.78 6.28 6.98
N LEU A 63 5.90 6.13 5.98
CA LEU A 63 5.74 7.12 4.91
C LEU A 63 5.33 8.47 5.50
N ASN A 64 4.29 8.51 6.32
CA ASN A 64 3.86 9.74 6.99
C ASN A 64 4.95 10.34 7.88
N TYR A 65 5.69 9.50 8.62
CA TYR A 65 6.79 9.96 9.47
C TYR A 65 7.89 10.65 8.64
N LEU A 66 8.27 10.06 7.51
CA LEU A 66 9.28 10.63 6.61
C LEU A 66 8.79 11.91 5.92
N ILE A 67 7.52 11.95 5.49
CA ILE A 67 6.89 13.14 4.92
C ILE A 67 6.91 14.27 5.96
N HIS A 68 6.42 14.00 7.17
CA HIS A 68 6.43 14.97 8.27
C HIS A 68 7.84 15.52 8.53
N ARG A 69 8.85 14.65 8.61
CA ARG A 69 10.25 15.08 8.82
C ARG A 69 10.77 15.95 7.68
N ARG A 70 10.38 15.66 6.44
CA ARG A 70 10.74 16.47 5.25
C ARG A 70 10.05 17.83 5.28
N ILE A 71 8.76 17.88 5.64
CA ILE A 71 8.00 19.12 5.82
C ILE A 71 8.67 20.02 6.86
N GLN A 72 9.01 19.48 8.02
CA GLN A 72 9.68 20.25 9.08
C GLN A 72 11.02 20.83 8.62
N ARG A 73 11.80 20.02 7.88
CA ARG A 73 13.08 20.47 7.33
C ARG A 73 12.90 21.56 6.27
N ALA A 74 11.93 21.41 5.36
CA ALA A 74 11.63 22.40 4.33
C ALA A 74 11.20 23.75 4.93
N ARG A 75 10.33 23.71 5.94
CA ARG A 75 9.90 24.89 6.70
C ARG A 75 11.07 25.59 7.39
N SER A 76 11.99 24.83 7.99
CA SER A 76 13.21 25.39 8.58
C SER A 76 14.14 26.08 7.56
N MET A 77 13.99 25.77 6.27
CA MET A 77 14.82 26.32 5.19
C MET A 77 14.06 27.34 4.32
N ASN A 78 12.84 27.73 4.70
CA ASN A 78 11.94 28.57 3.88
C ASN A 78 11.79 28.07 2.42
N ALA A 79 11.78 26.76 2.24
CA ALA A 79 11.53 26.15 0.92
C ALA A 79 10.03 25.95 0.72
N ASP A 80 9.46 26.58 -0.31
CA ASP A 80 8.00 26.61 -0.55
C ASP A 80 7.43 25.35 -1.23
N THR A 81 8.26 24.47 -1.79
CA THR A 81 7.76 23.37 -2.62
C THR A 81 7.70 22.05 -1.86
N LEU A 82 6.52 21.74 -1.32
CA LEU A 82 6.18 20.40 -0.85
C LEU A 82 5.20 19.76 -1.84
N LEU A 83 5.62 18.67 -2.46
CA LEU A 83 4.84 17.96 -3.48
C LEU A 83 3.81 16.99 -2.88
N VAL A 84 3.92 16.64 -1.58
CA VAL A 84 3.08 15.61 -0.94
C VAL A 84 2.78 15.95 0.53
N ASN A 85 1.53 15.77 0.96
CA ASN A 85 1.06 16.14 2.30
C ASN A 85 0.99 14.98 3.29
N GLY A 86 0.82 13.77 2.78
CA GLY A 86 0.68 12.59 3.62
C GLY A 86 0.48 11.34 2.80
N ALA A 87 0.37 10.23 3.51
CA ALA A 87 0.09 8.92 2.95
C ALA A 87 -1.17 8.33 3.58
N ILE A 88 -2.03 7.73 2.75
CA ILE A 88 -3.26 7.04 3.17
C ILE A 88 -3.13 5.55 2.86
N ASN A 89 -3.39 4.72 3.87
CA ASN A 89 -3.43 3.27 3.69
C ASN A 89 -4.80 2.81 3.20
N THR A 90 -4.86 2.32 1.96
CA THR A 90 -6.04 1.65 1.37
C THR A 90 -5.76 0.19 1.01
N ALA A 91 -4.59 -0.34 1.36
CA ALA A 91 -4.29 -1.75 1.22
C ALA A 91 -5.12 -2.55 2.24
N VAL A 92 -5.48 -3.78 1.86
CA VAL A 92 -6.31 -4.66 2.69
C VAL A 92 -5.61 -6.00 2.79
N GLU A 93 -5.34 -6.44 4.02
CA GLU A 93 -4.69 -7.71 4.29
C GLU A 93 -5.40 -8.91 3.62
N ALA A 94 -4.63 -9.93 3.26
CA ALA A 94 -5.10 -11.23 2.74
C ALA A 94 -5.95 -11.16 1.45
N THR A 95 -5.92 -10.04 0.73
CA THR A 95 -6.62 -9.88 -0.56
C THR A 95 -5.64 -10.01 -1.72
N THR A 96 -6.16 -10.34 -2.91
CA THR A 96 -5.38 -10.45 -4.16
C THR A 96 -5.77 -9.34 -5.14
N LEU A 97 -4.88 -8.96 -6.04
CA LEU A 97 -5.23 -8.06 -7.16
C LEU A 97 -6.13 -8.76 -8.18
N ASN A 98 -6.00 -10.08 -8.33
CA ASN A 98 -6.86 -10.84 -9.21
C ASN A 98 -8.34 -10.81 -8.76
N GLU A 99 -8.62 -10.77 -7.46
CA GLU A 99 -9.98 -10.54 -6.94
C GLU A 99 -10.56 -9.19 -7.41
N ARG A 100 -9.70 -8.20 -7.64
CA ARG A 100 -10.08 -6.85 -8.07
C ARG A 100 -10.14 -6.72 -9.60
N ARG A 101 -9.81 -7.77 -10.34
CA ARG A 101 -9.73 -7.77 -11.81
C ARG A 101 -11.09 -7.44 -12.44
N GLY A 102 -11.08 -6.48 -13.36
CA GLY A 102 -12.29 -6.06 -14.07
C GLY A 102 -13.21 -5.11 -13.28
N GLY A 103 -12.87 -4.78 -12.03
CA GLY A 103 -13.57 -3.75 -11.25
C GLY A 103 -14.95 -4.15 -10.70
N PHE A 104 -15.37 -5.41 -10.87
CA PHE A 104 -16.68 -5.91 -10.41
C PHE A 104 -16.70 -6.35 -8.95
N SER A 105 -15.53 -6.52 -8.33
CA SER A 105 -15.37 -6.98 -6.94
C SER A 105 -14.35 -6.12 -6.19
N LEU A 106 -14.48 -4.80 -6.36
CA LEU A 106 -13.68 -3.83 -5.61
C LEU A 106 -14.17 -3.76 -4.16
N LEU A 107 -13.23 -3.66 -3.22
CA LEU A 107 -13.53 -3.41 -1.82
C LEU A 107 -13.88 -1.94 -1.59
N ASP A 108 -14.48 -1.63 -0.44
CA ASP A 108 -14.83 -0.24 -0.10
C ASP A 108 -13.60 0.69 -0.10
N GLN A 109 -12.44 0.18 0.30
CA GLN A 109 -11.17 0.91 0.25
C GLN A 109 -10.70 1.16 -1.19
N ASP A 110 -10.93 0.22 -2.10
CA ASP A 110 -10.59 0.38 -3.53
C ASP A 110 -11.52 1.39 -4.20
N LEU A 111 -12.82 1.36 -3.88
CA LEU A 111 -13.80 2.34 -4.35
C LEU A 111 -13.43 3.73 -3.83
N PHE A 112 -13.12 3.85 -2.54
CA PHE A 112 -12.68 5.10 -1.93
C PHE A 112 -11.42 5.65 -2.60
N LEU A 113 -10.41 4.80 -2.83
CA LEU A 113 -9.19 5.17 -3.55
C LEU A 113 -9.52 5.68 -4.97
N ARG A 114 -10.27 4.88 -5.74
CA ARG A 114 -10.64 5.21 -7.13
C ARG A 114 -11.37 6.55 -7.22
N ASP A 115 -12.29 6.80 -6.29
CA ASP A 115 -13.18 7.96 -6.33
C ASP A 115 -12.49 9.26 -5.82
N ASN A 116 -11.34 9.16 -5.14
CA ASN A 116 -10.63 10.30 -4.53
C ASN A 116 -9.21 10.54 -5.06
N LEU A 117 -8.69 9.67 -5.93
CA LEU A 117 -7.37 9.81 -6.53
C LEU A 117 -7.32 11.00 -7.49
N ARG A 118 -6.30 11.84 -7.36
CA ARG A 118 -6.06 13.03 -8.22
C ARG A 118 -4.81 12.85 -9.08
N SER A 119 -4.67 13.67 -10.11
CA SER A 119 -3.53 13.61 -11.05
C SER A 119 -2.17 13.94 -10.43
N ASN A 120 -2.16 14.66 -9.31
CA ASN A 120 -0.95 15.00 -8.55
C ASN A 120 -0.64 14.00 -7.42
N ASP A 121 -1.48 12.98 -7.24
CA ASP A 121 -1.25 11.94 -6.25
C ASP A 121 -0.31 10.85 -6.77
N ILE A 122 0.24 10.08 -5.84
CA ILE A 122 1.09 8.93 -6.12
C ILE A 122 0.38 7.68 -5.60
N LEU A 123 0.13 6.71 -6.49
CA LEU A 123 -0.40 5.40 -6.12
C LEU A 123 0.74 4.37 -6.06
N ILE A 124 0.93 3.77 -4.89
CA ILE A 124 1.85 2.66 -4.65
C ILE A 124 1.03 1.38 -4.51
N VAL A 125 1.23 0.43 -5.42
CA VAL A 125 0.52 -0.86 -5.40
C VAL A 125 1.49 -1.98 -5.08
N SER A 126 1.20 -2.74 -4.03
CA SER A 126 1.85 -4.03 -3.79
C SER A 126 1.19 -5.09 -4.66
N ILE A 127 2.00 -5.71 -5.51
CA ILE A 127 1.64 -6.87 -6.34
C ILE A 127 2.44 -8.02 -5.75
N GLY A 128 1.79 -8.94 -5.03
CA GLY A 128 2.48 -9.70 -4.00
C GLY A 128 1.99 -11.12 -3.74
N GLY A 129 2.50 -11.68 -2.63
CA GLY A 129 2.44 -13.10 -2.30
C GLY A 129 1.04 -13.69 -2.23
N ASN A 130 0.01 -12.89 -2.00
CA ASN A 130 -1.37 -13.38 -1.96
C ASN A 130 -1.88 -13.79 -3.35
N ASP A 131 -1.52 -13.04 -4.41
CA ASP A 131 -1.86 -13.37 -5.81
C ASP A 131 -1.21 -14.69 -6.27
N ILE A 132 -0.12 -15.11 -5.61
CA ILE A 132 0.61 -16.35 -5.91
C ILE A 132 0.21 -17.50 -4.95
N ALA A 133 0.02 -17.21 -3.66
CA ALA A 133 -0.10 -18.23 -2.61
C ALA A 133 -1.52 -18.48 -2.09
N LEU A 134 -2.40 -17.47 -2.06
CA LEU A 134 -3.74 -17.59 -1.46
C LEU A 134 -4.84 -17.92 -2.48
N SER A 135 -4.69 -17.47 -3.72
CA SER A 135 -5.63 -17.77 -4.81
C SER A 135 -4.89 -18.11 -6.11
N PRO A 136 -4.06 -19.17 -6.13
CA PRO A 136 -3.37 -19.58 -7.33
C PRO A 136 -4.40 -19.99 -8.39
N THR A 137 -4.30 -19.43 -9.59
CA THR A 137 -5.15 -19.87 -10.70
C THR A 137 -4.93 -21.36 -10.98
N PRO A 138 -5.87 -22.08 -11.62
CA PRO A 138 -5.64 -23.48 -12.02
C PRO A 138 -4.34 -23.67 -12.84
N CYS A 139 -4.00 -22.66 -13.65
CA CYS A 139 -2.74 -22.56 -14.39
C CYS A 139 -1.52 -22.47 -13.45
N THR A 140 -1.59 -21.63 -12.42
CA THR A 140 -0.57 -21.52 -11.37
C THR A 140 -0.41 -22.84 -10.62
N ILE A 141 -1.51 -23.50 -10.25
CA ILE A 141 -1.50 -24.81 -9.59
C ILE A 141 -0.83 -25.87 -10.48
N ALA A 142 -1.27 -25.99 -11.74
CA ALA A 142 -0.71 -26.95 -12.69
C ALA A 142 0.79 -26.72 -12.94
N SER A 143 1.19 -25.45 -13.04
CA SER A 143 2.59 -25.06 -13.22
C SER A 143 3.43 -25.40 -11.99
N MET A 144 2.93 -25.14 -10.77
CA MET A 144 3.61 -25.50 -9.52
C MET A 144 3.70 -27.01 -9.31
N ILE A 145 2.66 -27.78 -9.64
CA ILE A 145 2.71 -29.26 -9.62
C ILE A 145 3.74 -29.76 -10.62
N GLY A 146 3.74 -29.24 -11.84
CA GLY A 146 4.74 -29.59 -12.86
C GLY A 146 6.15 -29.31 -12.37
N LEU A 147 6.39 -28.15 -11.76
CA LEU A 147 7.69 -27.77 -11.23
C LEU A 147 8.14 -28.67 -10.06
N VAL A 148 7.26 -28.94 -9.09
CA VAL A 148 7.61 -29.70 -7.87
C VAL A 148 7.70 -31.21 -8.12
N CYS A 149 6.82 -31.76 -8.96
CA CYS A 149 6.68 -33.21 -9.12
C CYS A 149 7.30 -33.74 -10.41
N CYS A 150 7.47 -32.90 -11.44
CA CYS A 150 7.82 -33.36 -12.78
C CYS A 150 9.14 -32.77 -13.32
N VAL A 151 9.74 -31.78 -12.65
CA VAL A 151 11.04 -31.21 -13.05
C VAL A 151 12.15 -31.75 -12.15
N PRO A 152 13.14 -32.49 -12.69
CA PRO A 152 14.31 -32.92 -11.92
C PRO A 152 15.11 -31.72 -11.42
N GLN A 153 15.61 -31.78 -10.18
CA GLN A 153 16.32 -30.68 -9.51
C GLN A 153 17.45 -30.05 -10.35
N ARG A 154 18.20 -30.86 -11.11
CA ARG A 154 19.24 -30.42 -12.05
C ARG A 154 18.75 -29.43 -13.13
N PHE A 155 17.48 -29.46 -13.52
CA PHE A 155 16.92 -28.53 -14.51
C PHE A 155 16.54 -27.20 -13.85
N ILE A 156 16.03 -27.25 -12.61
CA ILE A 156 15.73 -26.06 -11.80
C ILE A 156 17.03 -25.30 -11.51
N GLU A 157 18.08 -25.99 -11.10
CA GLU A 157 19.40 -25.41 -10.81
C GLU A 157 20.04 -24.76 -12.04
N ASN A 158 19.71 -25.23 -13.24
CA ASN A 158 20.20 -24.68 -14.52
C ASN A 158 19.21 -23.71 -15.19
N GLY A 159 18.12 -23.32 -14.52
CA GLY A 159 17.14 -22.34 -15.03
C GLY A 159 16.26 -22.83 -16.18
N PHE A 160 16.15 -24.14 -16.39
CA PHE A 160 15.28 -24.74 -17.42
C PHE A 160 13.93 -25.15 -16.83
N SER A 161 12.84 -24.61 -17.35
CA SER A 161 11.48 -25.11 -17.10
C SER A 161 10.84 -25.59 -18.40
N CYS A 162 10.21 -26.77 -18.37
CA CYS A 162 9.61 -27.41 -19.55
C CYS A 162 8.09 -27.15 -19.66
N TRP A 163 7.55 -26.35 -18.75
CA TRP A 163 6.11 -26.18 -18.56
C TRP A 163 5.76 -24.69 -18.62
N SER A 164 4.89 -24.35 -19.55
CA SER A 164 4.28 -23.03 -19.68
C SER A 164 2.80 -23.28 -19.95
N CYS A 165 1.94 -22.80 -19.05
CA CYS A 165 0.51 -22.72 -19.26
C CYS A 165 0.13 -21.28 -19.59
#